data_AF-A0A382RGL7-F1
#
_entry.id   AF-A0A382RGL7-F1
#
_cell.length_a   1.000
_cell.length_b   1.000
_cell.length_c   1.000
_cell.angle_alpha   90.00
_cell.angle_beta   90.00
_cell.angle_gamma   90.00
#
_symmetry.space_group_name_H-M   'P 1'
#
loop_
_entity.id
_entity.type
_entity.pdbx_description
1 polymer ?
#
loop_
_entity_poly.entity_id
_entity_poly.type
_entity_poly.pdbx_seq_one_letter_code
_entity_poly.pdbx_strand_id
1 'polypeptide(L)'
;ETDLPKLLFDEHHHSHAASAFYPSPFEEAAVLCLDGVGEWATTSAWHGKGKEIEPLWQIDFPHSLGLLYSAFTYFTGFKVNSGEYKLMGLAPYGDPKYVDIILDNLIQVRDDGSYRLNMDYFAFATELRMTNDRFADLFGGPARKPESEITQREMDLAASVQIVLEETVVRIGRTVRKETGESNLCMAGGVALNCVANGVLLREGIFDNIWIQPAAGDAGGALGAAYSVWHEYCHQDREIRDGDAMNGSFLGVNYSDEEVRDFLEDQEIPYTKVDRDELARRVADLLVDEKVVGWFQGRMEFGPRALGGRSILGNPLSART
;
A
#
# COMPACT_ATOMS: atom_id res chain seq x y z
N GLU A 1 26.24 -33.15 -12.37
CA GLU A 1 25.26 -32.55 -11.45
C GLU A 1 24.96 -31.16 -11.96
N THR A 2 23.69 -30.80 -12.13
CA THR A 2 23.31 -29.41 -12.40
C THR A 2 23.61 -28.60 -11.14
N ASP A 3 24.54 -27.67 -11.25
CA ASP A 3 24.89 -26.73 -10.18
C ASP A 3 23.65 -25.90 -9.88
N LEU A 4 23.03 -26.14 -8.73
CA LEU A 4 21.85 -25.37 -8.33
C LEU A 4 22.32 -23.95 -7.99
N PRO A 5 21.57 -22.91 -8.39
CA PRO A 5 21.92 -21.54 -8.01
C PRO A 5 21.93 -21.40 -6.49
N LYS A 6 22.82 -20.55 -5.97
CA LYS A 6 22.91 -20.27 -4.53
C LYS A 6 21.58 -19.69 -4.05
N LEU A 7 21.01 -20.30 -3.00
CA LEU A 7 19.83 -19.80 -2.33
C LEU A 7 20.24 -18.80 -1.25
N LEU A 8 19.67 -17.59 -1.31
CA LEU A 8 19.85 -16.52 -0.34
C LEU A 8 18.47 -16.16 0.22
N PHE A 9 18.43 -15.80 1.50
CA PHE A 9 17.22 -15.37 2.19
C PHE A 9 17.45 -13.95 2.69
N ASP A 10 16.42 -13.14 2.61
CA ASP A 10 16.38 -11.78 3.11
C ASP A 10 15.24 -11.65 4.12
N GLU A 11 15.38 -10.75 5.10
CA GLU A 11 14.32 -10.50 6.08
C GLU A 11 13.17 -9.72 5.44
N HIS A 12 11.92 -10.02 5.80
CA HIS A 12 10.73 -9.44 5.17
C HIS A 12 10.71 -7.92 5.19
N HIS A 13 10.95 -7.32 6.36
CA HIS A 13 11.00 -5.86 6.50
C HIS A 13 12.24 -5.24 5.87
N HIS A 14 13.35 -5.99 5.80
CA HIS A 14 14.54 -5.52 5.07
C HIS A 14 14.28 -5.49 3.56
N SER A 15 13.64 -6.52 3.02
CA SER A 15 13.15 -6.55 1.64
C SER A 15 12.16 -5.40 1.36
N HIS A 16 11.25 -5.07 2.28
CA HIS A 16 10.42 -3.87 2.13
C HIS A 16 11.25 -2.60 2.06
N ALA A 17 12.20 -2.40 2.97
CA ALA A 17 13.05 -1.22 2.99
C ALA A 17 13.87 -1.10 1.70
N ALA A 18 14.50 -2.18 1.27
CA ALA A 18 15.24 -2.30 0.02
C ALA A 18 14.37 -2.01 -1.21
N SER A 19 13.15 -2.55 -1.24
CA SER A 19 12.20 -2.32 -2.34
C SER A 19 11.84 -0.85 -2.48
N ALA A 20 11.94 -0.05 -1.41
CA ALA A 20 11.65 1.37 -1.46
C ALA A 20 12.88 2.25 -1.66
N PHE A 21 13.95 1.99 -0.91
CA PHE A 21 15.13 2.82 -0.94
C PHE A 21 15.89 2.72 -2.27
N TYR A 22 16.20 1.50 -2.74
CA TYR A 22 17.05 1.32 -3.91
C TYR A 22 16.50 1.95 -5.21
N PRO A 23 15.20 1.80 -5.56
CA PRO A 23 14.64 2.44 -6.74
C PRO A 23 14.26 3.93 -6.52
N SER A 24 14.36 4.45 -5.30
CA SER A 24 14.13 5.88 -5.05
C SER A 24 15.21 6.75 -5.69
N PRO A 25 14.91 8.03 -5.99
CA PRO A 25 15.90 8.97 -6.53
C PRO A 25 16.80 9.59 -5.44
N PHE A 26 16.75 9.12 -4.20
CA PHE A 26 17.43 9.75 -3.06
C PHE A 26 18.74 9.04 -2.71
N GLU A 27 19.86 9.78 -2.62
CA GLU A 27 21.13 9.24 -2.10
C GLU A 27 21.00 8.79 -0.64
N GLU A 28 20.36 9.62 0.18
CA GLU A 28 20.11 9.40 1.60
C GLU A 28 18.62 9.62 1.89
N ALA A 29 18.04 8.71 2.67
CA ALA A 29 16.64 8.79 3.07
C ALA A 29 16.37 8.02 4.36
N ALA A 30 15.40 8.52 5.13
CA ALA A 30 14.71 7.68 6.08
C ALA A 30 13.86 6.65 5.32
N VAL A 31 13.76 5.43 5.85
CA VAL A 31 12.88 4.41 5.30
C VAL A 31 11.93 3.93 6.37
N LEU A 32 10.63 3.94 6.08
CA LEU A 32 9.58 3.51 7.00
C LEU A 32 8.77 2.36 6.37
N CYS A 33 8.82 1.19 7.00
CA CYS A 33 8.02 0.03 6.63
C CYS A 33 6.84 -0.11 7.59
N LEU A 34 5.61 -0.08 7.08
CA LEU A 34 4.38 -0.22 7.86
C LEU A 34 3.56 -1.38 7.29
N ASP A 35 3.42 -2.47 8.04
CA ASP A 35 2.85 -3.71 7.52
C ASP A 35 1.92 -4.44 8.50
N GLY A 36 1.24 -5.47 8.02
CA GLY A 36 0.47 -6.40 8.86
C GLY A 36 1.39 -7.17 9.80
N VAL A 37 2.24 -8.03 9.24
CA VAL A 37 3.27 -8.81 9.95
C VAL A 37 4.29 -9.37 8.95
N GLY A 38 5.58 -9.20 9.22
CA GLY A 38 6.66 -9.95 8.57
C GLY A 38 6.93 -11.28 9.29
N GLU A 39 8.18 -11.55 9.66
CA GLU A 39 8.50 -12.65 10.58
C GLU A 39 8.05 -12.31 12.01
N TRP A 40 8.34 -11.08 12.44
CA TRP A 40 7.98 -10.51 13.73
C TRP A 40 7.68 -9.02 13.65
N ALA A 41 8.46 -8.29 12.86
CA ALA A 41 8.26 -6.86 12.65
C ALA A 41 6.89 -6.58 12.02
N THR A 42 6.29 -5.48 12.44
CA THR A 42 5.02 -4.96 11.89
C THR A 42 5.15 -3.49 11.51
N THR A 43 6.10 -2.79 12.12
CA THR A 43 6.56 -1.47 11.71
C THR A 43 8.05 -1.40 11.96
N SER A 44 8.83 -0.86 11.03
CA SER A 44 10.27 -0.66 11.23
C SER A 44 10.77 0.58 10.53
N ALA A 45 11.80 1.19 11.12
CA ALA A 45 12.50 2.34 10.57
C ALA A 45 13.95 1.97 10.24
N TRP A 46 14.44 2.51 9.13
CA TRP A 46 15.78 2.29 8.62
C TRP A 46 16.39 3.60 8.12
N HIS A 47 17.70 3.64 8.02
CA HIS A 47 18.46 4.71 7.38
C HIS A 47 19.11 4.16 6.12
N GLY A 48 18.66 4.63 4.96
CA GLY A 48 19.29 4.31 3.68
C GLY A 48 20.33 5.37 3.32
N LYS A 49 21.54 4.94 2.99
CA LYS A 49 22.63 5.82 2.54
C LYS A 49 23.51 5.14 1.48
N GLY A 50 23.52 5.70 0.28
CA GLY A 50 24.22 5.10 -0.86
C GLY A 50 23.66 3.71 -1.15
N LYS A 51 24.46 2.66 -0.90
CA LYS A 51 24.06 1.26 -1.09
C LYS A 51 23.71 0.52 0.21
N GLU A 52 23.85 1.17 1.35
CA GLU A 52 23.64 0.58 2.68
C GLU A 52 22.25 0.93 3.20
N ILE A 53 21.62 -0.02 3.90
CA ILE A 53 20.36 0.15 4.61
C ILE A 53 20.59 -0.32 6.05
N GLU A 54 20.56 0.59 7.01
CA GLU A 54 20.81 0.30 8.41
C GLU A 54 19.50 0.27 9.22
N PRO A 55 19.21 -0.80 9.99
CA PRO A 55 18.03 -0.83 10.86
C PRO A 55 18.18 0.15 12.03
N LEU A 56 17.10 0.86 12.36
CA LEU A 56 17.05 1.74 13.53
C LEU A 56 16.28 1.09 14.68
N TRP A 57 15.03 0.70 14.40
CA TRP A 57 14.14 0.06 15.37
C TRP A 57 12.96 -0.61 14.67
N GLN A 58 12.26 -1.47 15.41
CA GLN A 58 11.01 -2.09 14.97
C GLN A 58 9.99 -2.20 16.11
N ILE A 59 8.73 -2.32 15.73
CA ILE A 59 7.61 -2.70 16.58
C ILE A 59 7.20 -4.11 16.17
N ASP A 60 7.21 -5.01 17.15
CA ASP A 60 6.93 -6.42 16.95
C ASP A 60 5.45 -6.77 17.07
N PHE A 61 5.09 -7.85 16.40
CA PHE A 61 3.86 -8.58 16.62
C PHE A 61 3.67 -8.86 18.13
N PRO A 62 2.46 -8.65 18.70
CA PRO A 62 1.18 -8.48 18.01
C PRO A 62 0.78 -7.02 17.73
N HIS A 63 1.68 -6.04 17.85
CA HIS A 63 1.33 -4.64 17.81
C HIS A 63 1.50 -4.04 16.40
N SER A 64 0.45 -4.13 15.58
CA SER A 64 0.49 -3.68 14.17
C SER A 64 -0.59 -2.65 13.85
N LEU A 65 -0.23 -1.56 13.18
CA LEU A 65 -1.20 -0.65 12.56
C LEU A 65 -1.98 -1.32 11.43
N GLY A 66 -1.33 -2.21 10.68
CA GLY A 66 -1.98 -3.03 9.66
C GLY A 66 -3.05 -3.93 10.27
N LEU A 67 -2.74 -4.66 11.34
CA LEU A 67 -3.71 -5.55 12.00
C LEU A 67 -4.82 -4.77 12.73
N LEU A 68 -4.53 -3.58 13.28
CA LEU A 68 -5.56 -2.67 13.78
C LEU A 68 -6.54 -2.31 12.64
N TYR A 69 -6.03 -1.85 11.50
CA TYR A 69 -6.86 -1.46 10.37
C TYR A 69 -7.63 -2.65 9.76
N SER A 70 -7.00 -3.82 9.67
CA SER A 70 -7.64 -5.06 9.25
C SER A 70 -8.71 -5.54 10.24
N ALA A 71 -8.58 -5.24 11.54
CA ALA A 71 -9.63 -5.55 12.51
C ALA A 71 -10.90 -4.73 12.27
N PHE A 72 -10.77 -3.44 11.95
CA PHE A 72 -11.91 -2.62 11.53
C PHE A 72 -12.44 -3.04 10.14
N THR A 73 -11.56 -3.45 9.23
CA THR A 73 -11.95 -3.99 7.91
C THR A 73 -12.82 -5.22 8.08
N TYR A 74 -12.40 -6.15 8.93
CA TYR A 74 -13.16 -7.34 9.31
C TYR A 74 -14.48 -6.98 10.00
N PHE A 75 -14.44 -6.08 10.99
CA PHE A 75 -15.60 -5.75 11.82
C PHE A 75 -16.68 -4.99 11.03
N THR A 76 -16.27 -4.18 10.07
CA THR A 76 -17.16 -3.55 9.09
C THR A 76 -17.58 -4.51 7.99
N GLY A 77 -17.23 -5.81 8.06
CA GLY A 77 -17.70 -6.89 7.19
C GLY A 77 -17.06 -6.95 5.80
N PHE A 78 -15.85 -6.38 5.64
CA PHE A 78 -15.03 -6.55 4.46
C PHE A 78 -14.01 -7.70 4.65
N LYS A 79 -13.48 -8.20 3.53
CA LYS A 79 -12.51 -9.29 3.53
C LYS A 79 -11.11 -8.77 3.85
N VAL A 80 -10.48 -9.30 4.91
CA VAL A 80 -9.09 -9.00 5.27
C VAL A 80 -8.12 -9.34 4.12
N ASN A 81 -7.02 -8.59 4.01
CA ASN A 81 -5.99 -8.65 2.96
C ASN A 81 -6.47 -8.25 1.56
N SER A 82 -7.69 -7.72 1.44
CA SER A 82 -8.28 -7.31 0.16
C SER A 82 -9.45 -6.33 0.31
N GLY A 83 -9.70 -5.83 1.51
CA GLY A 83 -10.86 -5.02 1.87
C GLY A 83 -10.47 -3.72 2.56
N GLU A 84 -9.20 -3.57 2.92
CA GLU A 84 -8.63 -2.42 3.57
C GLU A 84 -8.81 -1.17 2.70
N TYR A 85 -8.67 -1.28 1.38
CA TYR A 85 -8.97 -0.17 0.47
C TYR A 85 -10.46 0.19 0.41
N LYS A 86 -11.37 -0.76 0.69
CA LYS A 86 -12.81 -0.48 0.80
C LYS A 86 -13.11 0.26 2.11
N LEU A 87 -12.46 -0.14 3.21
CA LEU A 87 -12.56 0.60 4.47
C LEU A 87 -12.03 2.04 4.31
N MET A 88 -10.88 2.20 3.65
CA MET A 88 -10.33 3.52 3.34
C MET A 88 -11.27 4.35 2.46
N GLY A 89 -11.88 3.74 1.44
CA GLY A 89 -12.90 4.41 0.61
C GLY A 89 -14.21 4.70 1.33
N LEU A 90 -14.51 3.98 2.41
CA LEU A 90 -15.69 4.19 3.24
C LEU A 90 -15.52 5.35 4.23
N ALA A 91 -14.29 5.59 4.69
CA ALA A 91 -13.98 6.60 5.71
C ALA A 91 -14.53 8.02 5.42
N PRO A 92 -14.50 8.56 4.19
CA PRO A 92 -15.02 9.90 3.91
C PRO A 92 -16.55 10.06 4.08
N TYR A 93 -17.30 8.96 4.21
CA TYR A 93 -18.75 8.97 4.41
C TYR A 93 -19.18 8.96 5.88
N GLY A 94 -18.22 8.88 6.80
CA GLY A 94 -18.46 8.79 8.24
C GLY A 94 -18.07 10.03 9.02
N ASP A 95 -18.63 10.14 10.22
CA ASP A 95 -18.17 11.07 11.25
C ASP A 95 -17.17 10.36 12.19
N PRO A 96 -16.00 10.96 12.50
CA PRO A 96 -14.94 10.32 13.30
C PRO A 96 -15.25 10.29 14.82
N LYS A 97 -16.44 9.84 15.21
CA LYS A 97 -16.94 9.91 16.59
C LYS A 97 -16.36 8.86 17.54
N TYR A 98 -15.61 7.88 17.03
CA TYR A 98 -15.01 6.81 17.82
C TYR A 98 -13.51 6.98 18.05
N VAL A 99 -12.90 8.10 17.62
CA VAL A 99 -11.44 8.33 17.77
C VAL A 99 -11.00 8.18 19.22
N ASP A 100 -11.65 8.88 20.15
CA ASP A 100 -11.32 8.81 21.57
C ASP A 100 -11.51 7.39 22.12
N ILE A 101 -12.60 6.71 21.74
CA ILE A 101 -12.86 5.32 22.15
C ILE A 101 -11.73 4.39 21.69
N ILE A 102 -11.23 4.57 20.47
CA ILE A 102 -10.14 3.77 19.90
C ILE A 102 -8.83 4.04 20.66
N LEU A 103 -8.49 5.31 20.90
CA LEU A 103 -7.26 5.70 21.61
C LEU A 103 -7.27 5.31 23.09
N ASP A 104 -8.43 5.35 23.73
CA ASP A 104 -8.58 5.02 25.15
C ASP A 104 -8.58 3.51 25.41
N ASN A 105 -9.00 2.70 24.43
CA ASN A 105 -9.26 1.26 24.67
C ASN A 105 -8.43 0.33 23.80
N LEU A 106 -8.19 0.65 22.53
CA LEU A 106 -7.64 -0.29 21.55
C LEU A 106 -6.15 -0.10 21.28
N ILE A 107 -5.68 1.14 21.24
CA ILE A 107 -4.28 1.47 20.91
C ILE A 107 -3.78 2.62 21.76
N GLN A 108 -2.68 2.38 22.47
CA GLN A 108 -1.94 3.43 23.15
C GLN A 108 -0.84 3.95 22.22
N VAL A 109 -0.98 5.17 21.73
CA VAL A 109 0.03 5.85 20.90
C VAL A 109 0.79 6.85 21.77
N ARG A 110 2.12 6.78 21.77
CA ARG A 110 3.02 7.69 22.48
C ARG A 110 3.35 8.92 21.64
N ASP A 111 4.02 9.90 22.25
CA ASP A 111 4.39 11.15 21.56
C ASP A 111 5.42 10.93 20.46
N ASP A 112 6.29 9.93 20.62
CA ASP A 112 7.27 9.50 19.60
C ASP A 112 6.65 8.61 18.50
N GLY A 113 5.33 8.38 18.55
CA GLY A 113 4.64 7.52 17.59
C GLY A 113 4.78 6.02 17.86
N SER A 114 5.58 5.60 18.84
CA SER A 114 5.56 4.22 19.30
C SER A 114 4.16 3.88 19.83
N TYR A 115 3.71 2.66 19.58
CA TYR A 115 2.35 2.29 19.94
C TYR A 115 2.25 0.86 20.45
N ARG A 116 1.17 0.60 21.19
CA ARG A 116 0.85 -0.73 21.72
C ARG A 116 -0.64 -1.00 21.62
N LEU A 117 -1.00 -2.12 20.99
CA LEU A 117 -2.39 -2.56 20.95
C LEU A 117 -2.79 -3.22 22.27
N ASN A 118 -4.02 -2.94 22.71
CA ASN A 118 -4.64 -3.65 23.81
C ASN A 118 -5.25 -4.96 23.32
N MET A 119 -4.48 -6.04 23.49
CA MET A 119 -4.81 -7.36 22.94
C MET A 119 -6.09 -7.98 23.51
N ASP A 120 -6.63 -7.45 24.61
CA ASP A 120 -7.91 -7.88 25.17
C ASP A 120 -9.09 -7.74 24.21
N TYR A 121 -8.99 -6.84 23.22
CA TYR A 121 -10.05 -6.59 22.22
C TYR A 121 -9.83 -7.31 20.88
N PHE A 122 -8.70 -7.99 20.72
CA PHE A 122 -8.31 -8.62 19.46
C PHE A 122 -8.24 -10.14 19.60
N ALA A 123 -8.51 -10.83 18.50
CA ALA A 123 -8.48 -12.29 18.44
C ALA A 123 -7.44 -12.82 17.43
N PHE A 124 -6.86 -11.97 16.59
CA PHE A 124 -5.96 -12.41 15.50
C PHE A 124 -4.69 -13.11 15.98
N ALA A 125 -4.30 -12.93 17.24
CA ALA A 125 -3.13 -13.58 17.81
C ALA A 125 -3.43 -15.00 18.33
N THR A 126 -4.70 -15.34 18.54
CA THR A 126 -5.11 -16.60 19.20
C THR A 126 -6.17 -17.39 18.43
N GLU A 127 -6.81 -16.78 17.44
CA GLU A 127 -7.93 -17.34 16.70
C GLU A 127 -7.87 -16.98 15.21
N LEU A 128 -8.64 -17.68 14.38
CA LEU A 128 -8.77 -17.43 12.94
C LEU A 128 -9.80 -16.30 12.62
N ARG A 129 -9.78 -15.22 13.41
CA ARG A 129 -10.62 -14.02 13.24
C ARG A 129 -9.93 -12.79 13.82
N MET A 130 -10.35 -11.59 13.43
CA MET A 130 -9.65 -10.36 13.85
C MET A 130 -10.08 -9.84 15.23
N THR A 131 -11.38 -9.83 15.53
CA THR A 131 -11.96 -9.18 16.70
C THR A 131 -12.73 -10.15 17.60
N ASN A 132 -12.96 -9.77 18.86
CA ASN A 132 -13.69 -10.56 19.85
C ASN A 132 -14.96 -9.87 20.39
N ASP A 133 -15.62 -10.50 21.35
CA ASP A 133 -16.88 -9.99 21.91
C ASP A 133 -16.69 -8.66 22.65
N ARG A 134 -15.52 -8.43 23.27
CA ARG A 134 -15.22 -7.12 23.88
C ARG A 134 -15.16 -6.01 22.84
N PHE A 135 -14.63 -6.31 21.65
CA PHE A 135 -14.64 -5.35 20.53
C PHE A 135 -16.08 -5.07 20.07
N ALA A 136 -16.93 -6.10 20.00
CA ALA A 136 -18.34 -5.94 19.66
C ALA A 136 -19.07 -5.06 20.69
N ASP A 137 -18.88 -5.35 21.98
CA ASP A 137 -19.46 -4.59 23.08
C ASP A 137 -19.00 -3.13 23.05
N LEU A 138 -17.71 -2.88 22.81
CA LEU A 138 -17.13 -1.54 22.74
C LEU A 138 -17.80 -0.66 21.67
N PHE A 139 -18.21 -1.25 20.55
CA PHE A 139 -18.86 -0.53 19.45
C PHE A 139 -20.38 -0.79 19.36
N GLY A 140 -20.98 -1.30 20.43
CA GLY A 140 -22.43 -1.41 20.58
C GLY A 140 -23.11 -2.43 19.67
N GLY A 141 -22.43 -3.51 19.29
CA GLY A 141 -23.03 -4.60 18.52
C GLY A 141 -22.02 -5.47 17.77
N PRO A 142 -22.47 -6.58 17.16
CA PRO A 142 -21.59 -7.49 16.44
C PRO A 142 -20.97 -6.84 15.18
N ALA A 143 -19.99 -7.54 14.61
CA ALA A 143 -19.46 -7.23 13.29
C ALA A 143 -20.57 -7.27 12.24
N ARG A 144 -20.48 -6.38 11.24
CA ARG A 144 -21.39 -6.37 10.09
C ARG A 144 -21.24 -7.69 9.31
N LYS A 145 -22.37 -8.27 8.89
CA LYS A 145 -22.34 -9.45 8.01
C LYS A 145 -21.84 -9.05 6.62
N PRO A 146 -20.94 -9.84 5.99
CA PRO A 146 -20.51 -9.57 4.62
C PRO A 146 -21.70 -9.42 3.66
N GLU A 147 -21.55 -8.52 2.69
CA GLU A 147 -22.58 -8.18 1.69
C GLU A 147 -23.92 -7.67 2.25
N SER A 148 -24.05 -7.42 3.56
CA SER A 148 -25.21 -6.70 4.10
C SER A 148 -25.08 -5.19 3.88
N GLU A 149 -26.20 -4.48 4.04
CA GLU A 149 -26.25 -3.03 4.01
C GLU A 149 -25.18 -2.41 4.93
N ILE A 150 -24.50 -1.38 4.42
CA ILE A 150 -23.51 -0.60 5.18
C ILE A 150 -24.28 0.53 5.85
N THR A 151 -24.17 0.65 7.17
CA THR A 151 -24.86 1.70 7.93
C THR A 151 -23.91 2.83 8.28
N GLN A 152 -24.47 3.93 8.82
CA GLN A 152 -23.67 5.05 9.33
C GLN A 152 -22.67 4.58 10.41
N ARG A 153 -22.98 3.53 11.18
CA ARG A 153 -22.05 2.98 12.17
C ARG A 153 -20.74 2.51 11.52
N GLU A 154 -20.81 1.76 10.43
CA GLU A 154 -19.61 1.27 9.75
C GLU A 154 -18.83 2.39 9.08
N MET A 155 -19.52 3.41 8.56
CA MET A 155 -18.90 4.63 8.03
C MET A 155 -18.14 5.38 9.12
N ASP A 156 -18.77 5.62 10.27
CA ASP A 156 -18.17 6.34 11.40
C ASP A 156 -16.98 5.57 12.00
N LEU A 157 -17.05 4.24 12.05
CA LEU A 157 -15.94 3.38 12.46
C LEU A 157 -14.76 3.50 11.49
N ALA A 158 -15.04 3.47 10.18
CA ALA A 158 -14.02 3.65 9.14
C ALA A 158 -13.36 5.03 9.23
N ALA A 159 -14.15 6.10 9.39
CA ALA A 159 -13.65 7.46 9.58
C ALA A 159 -12.75 7.56 10.81
N SER A 160 -13.17 6.98 11.93
CA SER A 160 -12.45 7.08 13.20
C SER A 160 -11.12 6.35 13.20
N VAL A 161 -11.06 5.10 12.72
CA VAL A 161 -9.78 4.36 12.64
C VAL A 161 -8.82 4.99 11.63
N GLN A 162 -9.36 5.60 10.57
CA GLN A 162 -8.56 6.30 9.57
C GLN A 162 -7.83 7.51 10.18
N ILE A 163 -8.51 8.32 11.00
CA ILE A 163 -7.86 9.42 11.75
C ILE A 163 -6.78 8.90 12.71
N VAL A 164 -7.05 7.82 13.46
CA VAL A 164 -6.06 7.24 14.38
C VAL A 164 -4.82 6.73 13.63
N LEU A 165 -5.00 6.10 12.47
CA LEU A 165 -3.90 5.68 11.61
C LEU A 165 -3.08 6.88 11.13
N GLU A 166 -3.74 7.91 10.60
CA GLU A 166 -3.11 9.14 10.10
C GLU A 166 -2.25 9.81 11.18
N GLU A 167 -2.81 10.05 12.35
CA GLU A 167 -2.09 10.68 13.46
C GLU A 167 -0.89 9.86 13.90
N THR A 168 -1.02 8.54 13.96
CA THR A 168 0.07 7.65 14.37
C THR A 168 1.21 7.67 13.35
N VAL A 169 0.89 7.59 12.06
CA VAL A 169 1.88 7.66 10.96
C VAL A 169 2.61 9.01 10.98
N VAL A 170 1.90 10.11 11.23
CA VAL A 170 2.52 11.44 11.36
C VAL A 170 3.50 11.52 12.53
N ARG A 171 3.14 10.97 13.70
CA ARG A 171 4.03 10.94 14.87
C ARG A 171 5.28 10.11 14.61
N ILE A 172 5.12 8.93 14.01
CA ILE A 172 6.25 8.08 13.60
C ILE A 172 7.14 8.85 12.61
N GLY A 173 6.55 9.49 11.60
CA GLY A 173 7.30 10.29 10.62
C GLY A 173 8.14 11.39 11.27
N ARG A 174 7.60 12.12 12.26
CA ARG A 174 8.35 13.14 13.02
C ARG A 174 9.53 12.55 13.80
N THR A 175 9.34 11.40 14.42
CA THR A 175 10.41 10.70 15.16
C THR A 175 11.51 10.24 14.22
N VAL A 176 11.14 9.56 13.13
CA VAL A 176 12.10 9.10 12.12
C VAL A 176 12.90 10.27 11.54
N ARG A 177 12.24 11.38 11.17
CA ARG A 177 12.91 12.61 10.70
C ARG A 177 13.93 13.14 11.70
N LYS A 178 13.60 13.11 13.00
CA LYS A 178 14.47 13.58 14.07
C LYS A 178 15.66 12.65 14.30
N GLU A 179 15.46 11.35 14.20
CA GLU A 179 16.48 10.34 14.46
C GLU A 179 17.50 10.23 13.32
N THR A 180 17.04 10.27 12.06
CA THR A 180 17.92 10.16 10.90
C THR A 180 18.48 11.50 10.45
N GLY A 181 17.74 12.60 10.68
CA GLY A 181 18.06 13.91 10.11
C GLY A 181 17.76 14.02 8.61
N GLU A 182 17.18 12.99 8.00
CA GLU A 182 16.97 12.89 6.55
C GLU A 182 15.76 13.66 6.06
N SER A 183 15.90 14.42 4.97
CA SER A 183 14.80 15.22 4.42
C SER A 183 13.91 14.44 3.46
N ASN A 184 14.33 13.25 3.05
CA ASN A 184 13.57 12.38 2.19
C ASN A 184 13.07 11.16 2.97
N LEU A 185 11.85 10.72 2.65
CA LEU A 185 11.26 9.51 3.21
C LEU A 185 10.93 8.51 2.10
N CYS A 186 11.36 7.27 2.27
CA CYS A 186 10.93 6.12 1.49
C CYS A 186 9.94 5.27 2.31
N MET A 187 8.87 4.79 1.69
CA MET A 187 7.85 3.98 2.39
C MET A 187 7.52 2.69 1.66
N ALA A 188 7.34 1.62 2.43
CA ALA A 188 6.86 0.30 2.01
C ALA A 188 6.03 -0.39 3.11
N GLY A 189 5.60 -1.62 2.85
CA GLY A 189 4.67 -2.38 3.70
C GLY A 189 3.21 -2.13 3.30
N GLY A 190 2.31 -3.08 3.61
CA GLY A 190 0.92 -3.03 3.16
C GLY A 190 0.16 -1.76 3.57
N VAL A 191 0.50 -1.17 4.72
CA VAL A 191 -0.13 0.06 5.22
C VAL A 191 0.31 1.29 4.41
N ALA A 192 1.50 1.28 3.79
CA ALA A 192 1.95 2.35 2.91
C ALA A 192 1.12 2.47 1.62
N LEU A 193 0.18 1.54 1.35
CA LEU A 193 -0.83 1.68 0.30
C LEU A 193 -2.03 2.57 0.71
N ASN A 194 -2.11 3.02 1.97
CA ASN A 194 -3.12 3.95 2.44
C ASN A 194 -2.81 5.37 1.94
N CYS A 195 -3.34 5.72 0.77
CA CYS A 195 -3.06 7.01 0.13
C CYS A 195 -3.60 8.22 0.91
N VAL A 196 -4.58 8.02 1.79
CA VAL A 196 -5.10 9.09 2.64
C VAL A 196 -4.08 9.43 3.73
N ALA A 197 -3.55 8.42 4.43
CA ALA A 197 -2.48 8.60 5.42
C ALA A 197 -1.21 9.20 4.79
N ASN A 198 -0.81 8.69 3.61
CA ASN A 198 0.32 9.26 2.86
C ASN A 198 0.08 10.74 2.50
N GLY A 199 -1.14 11.10 2.10
CA GLY A 199 -1.51 12.47 1.79
C GLY A 199 -1.49 13.40 3.01
N VAL A 200 -1.88 12.91 4.19
CA VAL A 200 -1.74 13.66 5.45
C VAL A 200 -0.26 13.87 5.76
N LEU A 201 0.55 12.81 5.74
CA LEU A 201 1.99 12.88 6.02
C LEU A 201 2.71 13.87 5.08
N LEU A 202 2.35 13.88 3.79
CA LEU A 202 2.88 14.83 2.81
C LEU A 202 2.53 16.28 3.17
N ARG A 203 1.28 16.55 3.59
CA ARG A 203 0.81 17.90 3.93
C ARG A 203 1.41 18.45 5.22
N GLU A 204 1.82 17.57 6.14
CA GLU A 204 2.51 17.96 7.36
C GLU A 204 3.90 18.56 7.10
N GLY A 205 4.50 18.34 5.92
CA GLY A 205 5.78 18.94 5.54
C GLY A 205 6.95 18.49 6.43
N ILE A 206 6.87 17.29 7.00
CA ILE A 206 7.94 16.71 7.84
C ILE A 206 9.18 16.37 7.01
N PHE A 207 8.93 15.90 5.78
CA PHE A 207 9.93 15.56 4.77
C PHE A 207 9.72 16.46 3.54
N ASP A 208 10.82 16.80 2.87
CA ASP A 208 10.81 17.59 1.64
C ASP A 208 10.25 16.76 0.48
N ASN A 209 10.59 15.46 0.46
CA ASN A 209 10.12 14.51 -0.54
C ASN A 209 9.71 13.18 0.11
N ILE A 210 8.66 12.57 -0.43
CA ILE A 210 8.20 11.23 -0.04
C ILE A 210 8.15 10.36 -1.29
N TRP A 211 8.78 9.20 -1.23
CA TRP A 211 8.74 8.17 -2.26
C TRP A 211 8.09 6.90 -1.66
N ILE A 212 7.11 6.33 -2.35
CA ILE A 212 6.36 5.16 -1.87
C ILE A 212 6.41 4.08 -2.94
N GLN A 213 6.75 2.86 -2.54
CA GLN A 213 6.83 1.72 -3.46
C GLN A 213 5.44 1.45 -4.07
N PRO A 214 5.25 1.54 -5.41
CA PRO A 214 3.95 1.25 -6.03
C PRO A 214 3.38 -0.14 -5.70
N ALA A 215 4.25 -1.13 -5.51
CA ALA A 215 3.90 -2.45 -5.00
C ALA A 215 4.28 -2.61 -3.51
N ALA A 216 3.92 -1.64 -2.65
CA ALA A 216 4.43 -1.55 -1.27
C ALA A 216 4.16 -2.78 -0.38
N GLY A 217 3.07 -3.52 -0.59
CA GLY A 217 2.82 -4.77 0.14
C GLY A 217 3.73 -5.93 -0.31
N ASP A 218 3.46 -7.15 0.15
CA ASP A 218 4.36 -8.32 0.01
C ASP A 218 4.86 -8.60 -1.41
N ALA A 219 4.08 -8.22 -2.43
CA ALA A 219 4.51 -8.35 -3.82
C ALA A 219 5.85 -7.64 -4.09
N GLY A 220 6.08 -6.46 -3.48
CA GLY A 220 7.32 -5.70 -3.58
C GLY A 220 8.51 -6.36 -2.88
N GLY A 221 8.28 -7.28 -1.94
CA GLY A 221 9.34 -7.97 -1.21
C GLY A 221 10.27 -8.77 -2.13
N ALA A 222 9.74 -9.36 -3.21
CA ALA A 222 10.57 -10.07 -4.19
C ALA A 222 11.57 -9.14 -4.92
N LEU A 223 11.15 -7.91 -5.23
CA LEU A 223 12.03 -6.89 -5.80
C LEU A 223 13.06 -6.42 -4.77
N GLY A 224 12.62 -6.23 -3.53
CA GLY A 224 13.46 -5.90 -2.39
C GLY A 224 14.60 -6.87 -2.18
N ALA A 225 14.27 -8.16 -2.01
CA ALA A 225 15.26 -9.22 -1.83
C ALA A 225 16.28 -9.27 -2.98
N ALA A 226 15.84 -9.06 -4.22
CA ALA A 226 16.73 -9.00 -5.37
C ALA A 226 17.70 -7.80 -5.29
N TYR A 227 17.22 -6.63 -4.87
CA TYR A 227 18.06 -5.46 -4.66
C TYR A 227 19.03 -5.64 -3.49
N SER A 228 18.58 -6.16 -2.35
CA SER A 228 19.44 -6.46 -1.19
C SER A 228 20.59 -7.38 -1.60
N VAL A 229 20.29 -8.47 -2.33
CA VAL A 229 21.33 -9.37 -2.84
C VAL A 229 22.28 -8.65 -3.81
N TRP A 230 21.77 -7.84 -4.72
CA TRP A 230 22.59 -7.14 -5.71
C TRP A 230 23.54 -6.12 -5.06
N HIS A 231 23.04 -5.28 -4.16
CA HIS A 231 23.81 -4.18 -3.59
C HIS A 231 24.66 -4.61 -2.39
N GLU A 232 24.12 -5.43 -1.49
CA GLU A 232 24.80 -5.79 -0.24
C GLU A 232 25.63 -7.04 -0.37
N TYR A 233 25.06 -8.12 -0.93
CA TYR A 233 25.76 -9.41 -1.04
C TYR A 233 26.73 -9.45 -2.23
N CYS A 234 26.32 -8.93 -3.40
CA CYS A 234 27.16 -8.83 -4.59
C CYS A 234 28.02 -7.55 -4.62
N HIS A 235 27.90 -6.68 -3.60
CA HIS A 235 28.65 -5.44 -3.42
C HIS A 235 28.59 -4.47 -4.61
N GLN A 236 27.52 -4.53 -5.42
CA GLN A 236 27.36 -3.66 -6.57
C GLN A 236 26.94 -2.26 -6.13
N ASP A 237 27.52 -1.24 -6.76
CA ASP A 237 27.17 0.14 -6.44
C ASP A 237 25.74 0.48 -6.85
N ARG A 238 25.10 1.35 -6.08
CA ARG A 238 23.79 1.88 -6.41
C ARG A 238 23.94 3.05 -7.36
N GLU A 239 23.23 3.00 -8.48
CA GLU A 239 23.14 4.10 -9.42
C GLU A 239 21.88 4.90 -9.13
N ILE A 240 22.05 6.16 -8.72
CA ILE A 240 20.93 7.06 -8.46
C ILE A 240 20.46 7.62 -9.79
N ARG A 241 19.16 7.49 -10.04
CA ARG A 241 18.51 7.99 -11.25
C ARG A 241 17.49 9.03 -10.87
N ASP A 242 17.65 10.22 -11.43
CA ASP A 242 16.64 11.27 -11.32
C ASP A 242 15.33 10.82 -11.98
N GLY A 243 14.20 11.18 -11.37
CA GLY A 243 12.87 10.87 -11.90
C GLY A 243 12.40 9.46 -11.57
N ASP A 244 11.82 8.79 -12.56
CA ASP A 244 11.12 7.52 -12.40
C ASP A 244 11.98 6.33 -12.84
N ALA A 245 12.76 5.76 -11.90
CA ALA A 245 13.58 4.59 -12.15
C ALA A 245 12.76 3.31 -12.38
N MET A 246 11.48 3.29 -11.98
CA MET A 246 10.59 2.13 -12.10
C MET A 246 9.77 2.13 -13.40
N ASN A 247 9.92 3.13 -14.27
CA ASN A 247 9.22 3.26 -15.54
C ASN A 247 7.70 3.07 -15.38
N GLY A 248 7.07 3.83 -14.48
CA GLY A 248 5.64 3.81 -14.18
C GLY A 248 5.18 2.52 -13.52
N SER A 249 6.12 1.70 -13.03
CA SER A 249 5.89 0.32 -12.61
C SER A 249 5.35 -0.58 -13.71
N PHE A 250 5.56 -0.25 -14.99
CA PHE A 250 5.17 -1.12 -16.11
C PHE A 250 6.17 -2.28 -16.27
N LEU A 251 6.23 -3.15 -15.25
CA LEU A 251 7.20 -4.24 -15.10
C LEU A 251 6.66 -5.62 -15.49
N GLY A 252 5.38 -5.71 -15.85
CA GLY A 252 4.71 -6.96 -16.21
C GLY A 252 4.86 -7.37 -17.68
N VAL A 253 3.95 -8.25 -18.11
CA VAL A 253 3.89 -8.80 -19.46
C VAL A 253 3.40 -7.75 -20.45
N ASN A 254 4.00 -7.74 -21.64
CA ASN A 254 3.55 -7.00 -22.82
C ASN A 254 3.05 -7.97 -23.89
N TYR A 255 2.15 -7.51 -24.74
CA TYR A 255 1.69 -8.23 -25.92
C TYR A 255 1.91 -7.35 -27.15
N SER A 256 2.45 -7.94 -28.21
CA SER A 256 2.63 -7.28 -29.50
C SER A 256 1.29 -7.13 -30.24
N ASP A 257 1.25 -6.19 -31.19
CA ASP A 257 0.09 -6.02 -32.09
C ASP A 257 -0.26 -7.31 -32.85
N GLU A 258 0.75 -8.14 -33.16
CA GLU A 258 0.58 -9.42 -33.83
C GLU A 258 -0.11 -10.44 -32.92
N GLU A 259 0.38 -10.61 -31.68
CA GLU A 259 -0.25 -11.51 -30.70
C GLU A 259 -1.70 -11.09 -30.40
N VAL A 260 -1.97 -9.78 -30.29
CA VAL A 260 -3.32 -9.27 -30.07
C VAL A 260 -4.21 -9.53 -31.29
N ARG A 261 -3.72 -9.28 -32.51
CA ARG A 261 -4.47 -9.56 -33.74
C ARG A 261 -4.80 -11.05 -33.85
N ASP A 262 -3.79 -11.90 -33.69
CA ASP A 262 -3.94 -13.34 -33.86
C ASP A 262 -4.95 -13.90 -32.83
N PHE A 263 -4.93 -13.40 -31.59
CA PHE A 263 -5.96 -13.73 -30.59
C PHE A 263 -7.37 -13.26 -31.02
N LEU A 264 -7.51 -12.04 -31.53
CA LEU A 264 -8.82 -11.53 -31.99
C LEU A 264 -9.36 -12.32 -33.19
N GLU A 265 -8.49 -12.73 -34.11
CA GLU A 265 -8.84 -13.55 -35.28
C GLU A 265 -9.22 -14.98 -34.87
N ASP A 266 -8.43 -15.63 -34.01
CA ASP A 266 -8.70 -16.99 -33.49
C ASP A 266 -10.01 -17.06 -32.70
N GLN A 267 -10.33 -16.01 -31.93
CA GLN A 267 -11.56 -15.90 -31.16
C GLN A 267 -12.74 -15.31 -31.96
N GLU A 268 -12.56 -15.02 -33.25
CA GLU A 268 -13.55 -14.42 -34.15
C GLU A 268 -14.16 -13.11 -33.60
N ILE A 269 -13.37 -12.30 -32.88
CA ILE A 269 -13.78 -11.04 -32.26
C ILE A 269 -13.66 -9.90 -33.28
N PRO A 270 -14.75 -9.18 -33.63
CA PRO A 270 -14.68 -8.05 -34.54
C PRO A 270 -13.82 -6.92 -33.97
N TYR A 271 -12.89 -6.40 -34.77
CA TYR A 271 -12.02 -5.30 -34.37
C TYR A 271 -11.80 -4.29 -35.50
N THR A 272 -11.29 -3.11 -35.15
CA THR A 272 -10.83 -2.11 -36.12
C THR A 272 -9.43 -1.68 -35.73
N LYS A 273 -8.48 -1.82 -36.66
CA LYS A 273 -7.14 -1.28 -36.48
C LYS A 273 -7.13 0.19 -36.88
N VAL A 274 -6.63 1.04 -35.99
CA VAL A 274 -6.47 2.48 -36.21
C VAL A 274 -5.06 2.90 -35.77
N ASP A 275 -4.61 4.06 -36.21
CA ASP A 275 -3.38 4.65 -35.67
C ASP A 275 -3.60 5.24 -34.27
N ARG A 276 -2.50 5.67 -33.63
CA ARG A 276 -2.52 6.15 -32.24
C ARG A 276 -3.33 7.45 -32.08
N ASP A 277 -3.26 8.36 -33.04
CA ASP A 277 -3.93 9.66 -32.95
C ASP A 277 -5.44 9.51 -33.15
N GLU A 278 -5.84 8.60 -34.05
CA GLU A 278 -7.23 8.21 -34.22
C GLU A 278 -7.75 7.44 -33.00
N LEU A 279 -6.98 6.49 -32.44
CA LEU A 279 -7.35 5.78 -31.23
C LEU A 279 -7.62 6.75 -30.08
N ALA A 280 -6.71 7.70 -29.85
CA ALA A 280 -6.83 8.68 -28.78
C ALA A 280 -8.10 9.55 -28.96
N ARG A 281 -8.38 10.03 -30.19
CA ARG A 281 -9.59 10.78 -30.50
C ARG A 281 -10.86 9.95 -30.25
N ARG A 282 -10.91 8.73 -30.76
CA ARG A 282 -12.07 7.83 -30.57
C ARG A 282 -12.32 7.53 -29.09
N VAL A 283 -11.28 7.26 -28.31
CA VAL A 283 -11.42 7.02 -26.87
C VAL A 283 -11.89 8.28 -26.15
N ALA A 284 -11.36 9.46 -26.51
CA ALA A 284 -11.83 10.72 -25.94
C ALA A 284 -13.32 10.97 -26.24
N ASP A 285 -13.76 10.75 -27.48
CA ASP A 285 -15.16 10.87 -27.88
C ASP A 285 -16.05 9.90 -27.08
N LEU A 286 -15.63 8.64 -26.93
CA LEU A 286 -16.33 7.64 -26.12
C LEU A 286 -16.45 8.06 -24.65
N LEU A 287 -15.40 8.65 -24.06
CA LEU A 287 -15.43 9.14 -22.69
C LEU A 287 -16.37 10.36 -22.55
N VAL A 288 -16.36 11.29 -23.51
CA VAL A 288 -17.32 12.42 -23.54
C VAL A 288 -18.75 11.91 -23.60
N ASP A 289 -19.00 10.84 -24.35
CA ASP A 289 -20.29 10.15 -24.46
C ASP A 289 -20.62 9.24 -23.25
N GLU A 290 -19.89 9.40 -22.14
CA GLU A 290 -20.04 8.66 -20.87
C GLU A 290 -19.96 7.13 -21.05
N LYS A 291 -19.21 6.66 -22.04
CA LYS A 291 -18.92 5.23 -22.19
C LYS A 291 -17.81 4.80 -21.25
N VAL A 292 -17.89 3.54 -20.83
CA VAL A 292 -16.81 2.86 -20.10
C VAL A 292 -15.90 2.18 -21.12
N VAL A 293 -14.60 2.47 -21.07
CA VAL A 293 -13.63 1.96 -22.04
C VAL A 293 -12.62 1.04 -21.34
N GLY A 294 -12.56 -0.22 -21.75
CA GLY A 294 -11.45 -1.10 -21.39
C GLY A 294 -10.18 -0.66 -22.12
N TRP A 295 -9.10 -0.42 -21.38
CA TRP A 295 -7.84 0.08 -21.89
C TRP A 295 -6.70 -0.89 -21.58
N PHE A 296 -6.15 -1.47 -22.64
CA PHE A 296 -5.12 -2.50 -22.59
C PHE A 296 -3.97 -2.09 -23.52
N GLN A 297 -2.84 -1.70 -22.96
CA GLN A 297 -1.66 -1.32 -23.73
C GLN A 297 -0.36 -1.66 -22.99
N GLY A 298 0.71 -1.91 -23.76
CA GLY A 298 2.05 -2.03 -23.22
C GLY A 298 2.20 -3.09 -22.12
N ARG A 299 3.25 -2.91 -21.32
CA ARG A 299 3.53 -3.74 -20.15
C ARG A 299 2.49 -3.48 -19.05
N MET A 300 2.08 -4.55 -18.37
CA MET A 300 1.21 -4.47 -17.19
C MET A 300 1.93 -3.78 -16.03
N GLU A 301 1.16 -3.03 -15.24
CA GLU A 301 1.57 -2.39 -13.99
C GLU A 301 1.93 -3.42 -12.92
N PHE A 302 2.94 -3.11 -12.10
CA PHE A 302 3.31 -3.86 -10.91
C PHE A 302 2.76 -3.13 -9.67
N GLY A 303 1.93 -3.84 -8.91
CA GLY A 303 1.22 -3.30 -7.76
C GLY A 303 -0.31 -3.31 -7.96
N PRO A 304 -1.07 -2.81 -6.97
CA PRO A 304 -2.53 -2.98 -6.94
C PRO A 304 -3.31 -1.90 -7.71
N ARG A 305 -2.63 -0.92 -8.32
CA ARG A 305 -3.27 0.20 -9.01
C ARG A 305 -3.10 0.07 -10.51
N ALA A 306 -4.20 0.28 -11.23
CA ALA A 306 -4.18 0.50 -12.67
C ALA A 306 -3.66 1.92 -12.95
N LEU A 307 -2.69 2.04 -13.85
CA LEU A 307 -1.99 3.29 -14.21
C LEU A 307 -2.00 3.53 -15.73
N GLY A 308 -2.97 2.95 -16.44
CA GLY A 308 -3.14 3.12 -17.89
C GLY A 308 -2.52 2.02 -18.74
N GLY A 309 -2.01 0.93 -18.15
CA GLY A 309 -1.62 -0.30 -18.86
C GLY A 309 -2.77 -1.30 -18.91
N ARG A 310 -3.44 -1.53 -17.79
CA ARG A 310 -4.62 -2.40 -17.64
C ARG A 310 -5.72 -1.67 -16.86
N SER A 311 -6.49 -0.84 -17.55
CA SER A 311 -7.41 0.10 -16.92
C SER A 311 -8.82 0.00 -17.47
N ILE A 312 -9.78 0.41 -16.65
CA ILE A 312 -11.12 0.75 -17.09
C ILE A 312 -11.24 2.27 -16.97
N LEU A 313 -11.43 2.93 -18.10
CA LEU A 313 -11.52 4.38 -18.19
C LEU A 313 -12.98 4.81 -18.17
N GLY A 314 -13.26 5.90 -17.46
CA GLY A 314 -14.57 6.55 -17.38
C GLY A 314 -14.42 8.07 -17.42
N ASN A 315 -15.54 8.76 -17.60
CA ASN A 315 -15.56 10.22 -17.68
C ASN A 315 -15.46 10.84 -16.27
N PRO A 316 -14.38 11.57 -15.93
CA PRO A 316 -14.25 12.18 -14.60
C PRO A 316 -15.23 13.34 -14.35
N LEU A 317 -15.95 13.81 -15.38
CA LEU A 317 -16.92 14.90 -15.28
C LEU A 317 -18.37 14.42 -15.15
N SER A 318 -18.62 13.12 -15.32
CA SER A 318 -19.98 12.60 -15.21
C SER A 318 -20.40 12.51 -13.75
N ALA A 319 -21.67 12.80 -13.47
CA ALA A 319 -22.29 12.53 -12.18
C ALA A 319 -22.92 11.11 -12.08
N ARG A 320 -22.82 10.32 -13.16
CA ARG A 320 -23.47 8.99 -13.30
C ARG A 320 -22.50 7.82 -13.31
N THR A 321 -21.25 8.05 -13.71
CA THR A 321 -20.13 7.09 -13.63
C THR A 321 -19.20 7.51 -12.51
#